data_AF-A0AAU8MST7-F1
#
_entry.id   AF-A0AAU8MST7-F1
#
_cell.length_a   1.000
_cell.length_b   1.000
_cell.length_c   1.000
_cell.angle_alpha   90.00
_cell.angle_beta   90.00
_cell.angle_gamma   90.00
#
_symmetry.space_group_name_H-M   'P 1'
#
loop_
_entity.id
_entity.type
_entity.pdbx_description
1 polymer ?
#
loop_
_entity_poly.entity_id
_entity_poly.type
_entity_poly.pdbx_seq_one_letter_code
_entity_poly.pdbx_strand_id
1 'polypeptide(L)'
;MRSEISAGINSSIARSSGWVGVNALSDKCAFPLSDSEWGRISDALPKSLAGRAKKKAGNYRIFVEAVLWVACREAFWPELPSEYGPWRTVYVRYIRWYKMGAWKSVRDSLGEGDAKARALGKLLEHQLYIQNKRELREERGANQ
;
A
#
# COMPACT_ATOMS: atom_id res chain seq x y z
N MET A 1 22.23 -36.93 -12.36
CA MET A 1 22.47 -35.90 -13.39
C MET A 1 21.18 -35.12 -13.58
N ARG A 2 21.02 -33.99 -12.87
CA ARG A 2 19.92 -33.04 -13.10
C ARG A 2 20.53 -31.85 -13.80
N SER A 3 20.29 -31.74 -15.11
CA SER A 3 20.66 -30.59 -15.92
C SER A 3 19.57 -29.52 -15.82
N GLU A 4 20.05 -28.31 -15.63
CA GLU A 4 19.36 -27.02 -15.56
C GLU A 4 18.51 -26.74 -16.82
N ILE A 5 17.50 -25.88 -16.68
CA ILE A 5 17.24 -24.76 -17.58
C ILE A 5 16.54 -23.65 -16.78
N SER A 6 17.20 -22.50 -16.81
CA SER A 6 16.78 -21.19 -16.34
C SER A 6 15.55 -20.68 -17.10
N ALA A 7 14.60 -20.07 -16.39
CA ALA A 7 13.52 -19.29 -16.99
C ALA A 7 13.45 -17.89 -16.36
N GLY A 8 14.22 -16.98 -16.96
CA GLY A 8 13.74 -15.65 -17.36
C GLY A 8 13.18 -14.72 -16.29
N ILE A 9 14.08 -14.09 -15.53
CA ILE A 9 13.81 -12.79 -14.90
C ILE A 9 13.63 -11.76 -16.03
N ASN A 10 12.40 -11.42 -16.38
CA ASN A 10 12.16 -10.31 -17.32
C ASN A 10 12.30 -8.96 -16.59
N SER A 11 13.54 -8.49 -16.57
CA SER A 11 13.92 -7.10 -16.33
C SER A 11 13.52 -6.24 -17.54
N SER A 12 12.58 -5.32 -17.31
CA SER A 12 12.27 -4.20 -18.21
C SER A 12 12.16 -2.94 -17.36
N ILE A 13 13.32 -2.43 -16.93
CA ILE A 13 13.46 -1.10 -16.33
C ILE A 13 13.33 -0.06 -17.43
N ALA A 14 12.26 0.74 -17.38
CA ALA A 14 12.13 2.04 -18.03
C ALA A 14 10.89 2.76 -17.47
N ARG A 15 10.84 4.07 -17.20
CA ARG A 15 11.79 5.18 -17.30
C ARG A 15 11.16 6.35 -16.52
N SER A 16 12.00 7.24 -15.96
CA SER A 16 11.68 8.61 -15.55
C SER A 16 10.54 8.86 -14.54
N SER A 17 10.76 8.56 -13.26
CA SER A 17 10.39 9.47 -12.17
C SER A 17 11.23 9.07 -10.95
N GLY A 18 11.87 10.04 -10.30
CA GLY A 18 12.78 9.83 -9.16
C GLY A 18 12.13 9.14 -7.96
N TRP A 19 11.99 7.83 -8.07
CA TRP A 19 11.90 6.88 -6.99
C TRP A 19 13.20 6.10 -7.04
N VAL A 20 14.15 6.52 -6.21
CA VAL A 20 15.33 5.70 -5.95
C VAL A 20 14.80 4.41 -5.35
N GLY A 21 14.96 3.31 -6.08
CA GLY A 21 14.67 1.98 -5.57
C GLY A 21 15.57 1.73 -4.38
N VAL A 22 15.05 1.98 -3.18
CA VAL A 22 15.68 1.55 -1.94
C VAL A 22 15.32 0.09 -1.73
N ASN A 23 16.05 -0.76 -2.43
CA ASN A 23 16.24 -2.13 -2.01
C ASN A 23 17.23 -2.11 -0.84
N ALA A 24 16.78 -1.61 0.31
CA ALA A 24 17.59 -1.47 1.51
C ALA A 24 16.76 -1.89 2.73
N LEU A 25 16.92 -3.16 3.08
CA LEU A 25 16.54 -3.77 4.35
C LEU A 25 15.03 -3.78 4.60
N SER A 26 14.38 -4.75 3.95
CA SER A 26 13.05 -5.25 4.31
C SER A 26 13.01 -5.57 5.82
N ASP A 27 12.46 -4.65 6.61
CA ASP A 27 11.73 -5.03 7.81
C ASP A 27 10.67 -6.03 7.34
N LYS A 28 10.89 -7.32 7.62
CA LYS A 28 9.94 -8.37 7.24
C LYS A 28 8.65 -8.14 8.03
N CYS A 29 7.73 -7.38 7.48
CA CYS A 29 6.38 -7.32 8.00
C CYS A 29 5.81 -8.75 8.00
N ALA A 30 5.29 -9.20 9.15
CA ALA A 30 4.61 -10.48 9.24
C ALA A 30 3.26 -10.43 8.50
N PHE A 31 3.00 -11.39 7.61
CA PHE A 31 1.72 -11.52 6.91
C PHE A 31 1.21 -12.96 6.97
N PRO A 32 -0.12 -13.19 6.89
CA PRO A 32 -1.21 -12.21 6.79
C PRO A 32 -1.48 -11.46 8.12
N LEU A 33 -2.45 -10.54 8.15
CA LEU A 33 -2.88 -9.95 9.43
C LEU A 33 -3.42 -11.06 10.34
N SER A 34 -3.15 -10.96 11.63
CA SER A 34 -3.85 -11.75 12.65
C SER A 34 -5.27 -11.24 12.88
N ASP A 35 -6.12 -12.08 13.46
CA ASP A 35 -7.51 -11.71 13.76
C ASP A 35 -7.59 -10.55 14.78
N SER A 36 -6.64 -10.47 15.71
CA SER A 36 -6.56 -9.39 16.69
C SER A 36 -6.11 -8.06 16.09
N GLU A 37 -5.14 -8.07 15.15
CA GLU A 37 -4.77 -6.89 14.37
C GLU A 37 -5.95 -6.43 13.51
N TRP A 38 -6.63 -7.36 12.84
CA TRP A 38 -7.81 -7.03 12.04
C TRP A 38 -8.93 -6.45 12.91
N GLY A 39 -9.18 -7.01 14.10
CA GLY A 39 -10.14 -6.48 15.06
C GLY A 39 -9.87 -5.01 15.37
N ARG A 40 -8.64 -4.70 15.81
CA ARG A 40 -8.19 -3.33 16.10
C ARG A 40 -8.35 -2.39 14.91
N ILE A 41 -7.93 -2.83 13.72
CA ILE A 41 -8.07 -2.03 12.48
C ILE A 41 -9.55 -1.75 12.21
N SER A 42 -10.39 -2.77 12.23
CA SER A 42 -11.81 -2.66 11.86
C SER A 42 -12.59 -1.74 12.82
N ASP A 43 -12.18 -1.68 14.08
CA ASP A 43 -12.74 -0.81 15.11
C ASP A 43 -12.26 0.64 14.98
N ALA A 44 -11.01 0.83 14.56
CA ALA A 44 -10.42 2.17 14.38
C ALA A 44 -10.88 2.89 13.10
N LEU A 45 -11.49 2.18 12.15
CA LEU A 45 -11.93 2.79 10.89
C LEU A 45 -12.97 3.91 11.13
N PRO A 46 -12.99 4.95 10.27
CA PRO A 46 -14.05 5.95 10.30
C PRO A 46 -15.44 5.31 10.26
N LYS A 47 -16.43 5.88 10.97
CA LYS A 47 -17.80 5.33 11.09
C LYS A 47 -18.43 4.99 9.74
N SER A 48 -18.15 5.79 8.70
CA SER A 48 -18.63 5.59 7.32
C SER A 48 -18.08 4.31 6.64
N LEU A 49 -17.00 3.74 7.17
CA LEU A 49 -16.35 2.51 6.70
C LEU A 49 -16.51 1.35 7.69
N ALA A 50 -16.45 1.61 9.00
CA ALA A 50 -16.41 0.59 10.05
C ALA A 50 -17.57 -0.43 9.92
N GLY A 51 -18.82 0.04 9.77
CA GLY A 51 -19.97 -0.87 9.63
C GLY A 51 -19.89 -1.79 8.41
N ARG A 52 -19.40 -1.27 7.27
CA ARG A 52 -19.22 -2.06 6.04
C ARG A 52 -18.03 -3.01 6.15
N ALA A 53 -16.95 -2.57 6.79
CA ALA A 53 -15.76 -3.38 7.04
C ALA A 53 -16.08 -4.58 7.93
N LYS A 54 -16.86 -4.38 8.99
CA LYS A 54 -17.32 -5.49 9.87
C LYS A 54 -18.26 -6.45 9.14
N LYS A 55 -19.27 -5.94 8.42
CA LYS A 55 -20.22 -6.78 7.67
C LYS A 55 -19.57 -7.58 6.54
N LYS A 56 -18.51 -7.04 5.92
CA LYS A 56 -17.77 -7.67 4.82
C LYS A 56 -16.30 -7.85 5.19
N ALA A 57 -16.04 -8.43 6.36
CA ALA A 57 -14.70 -8.56 6.96
C ALA A 57 -13.69 -9.17 5.99
N GLY A 58 -14.01 -10.29 5.33
CA GLY A 58 -13.09 -10.93 4.36
C GLY A 58 -12.63 -9.97 3.25
N ASN A 59 -13.57 -9.30 2.58
CA ASN A 59 -13.26 -8.41 1.45
C ASN A 59 -12.53 -7.11 1.87
N TYR A 60 -12.70 -6.66 3.11
CA TYR A 60 -12.00 -5.48 3.60
C TYR A 60 -10.63 -5.84 4.18
N ARG A 61 -10.50 -7.01 4.82
CA ARG A 61 -9.22 -7.53 5.31
C ARG A 61 -8.25 -7.79 4.17
N ILE A 62 -8.66 -8.56 3.15
CA ILE A 62 -7.83 -8.82 1.96
C ILE A 62 -7.38 -7.51 1.31
N PHE A 63 -8.28 -6.52 1.23
CA PHE A 63 -7.94 -5.20 0.69
C PHE A 63 -6.88 -4.47 1.54
N VAL A 64 -7.00 -4.46 2.86
CA VAL A 64 -6.01 -3.83 3.75
C VAL A 64 -4.69 -4.59 3.69
N GLU A 65 -4.72 -5.92 3.67
CA GLU A 65 -3.53 -6.78 3.50
C GLU A 65 -2.81 -6.48 2.18
N ALA A 66 -3.54 -6.29 1.08
CA ALA A 66 -2.97 -5.92 -0.22
C ALA A 66 -2.18 -4.60 -0.16
N VAL A 67 -2.73 -3.59 0.51
CA VAL A 67 -2.06 -2.29 0.66
C VAL A 67 -0.85 -2.40 1.57
N LEU A 68 -0.97 -3.14 2.67
CA LEU A 68 0.15 -3.39 3.58
C LEU A 68 1.25 -4.18 2.89
N TRP A 69 0.93 -5.14 2.02
CA TRP A 69 1.91 -5.87 1.21
C TRP A 69 2.74 -4.91 0.35
N VAL A 70 2.08 -3.99 -0.35
CA VAL A 70 2.75 -2.96 -1.18
C VAL A 70 3.65 -2.08 -0.31
N ALA A 71 3.14 -1.62 0.83
CA ALA A 71 3.87 -0.78 1.75
C ALA A 71 5.13 -1.49 2.30
N CYS A 72 4.97 -2.72 2.79
CA CYS A 72 6.02 -3.47 3.45
C CYS A 72 7.11 -3.98 2.52
N ARG A 73 6.79 -4.21 1.24
CA ARG A 73 7.78 -4.61 0.24
C ARG A 73 8.36 -3.42 -0.52
N GLU A 74 7.92 -2.20 -0.19
CA GLU A 74 8.23 -0.97 -0.92
C GLU A 74 8.01 -1.16 -2.45
N ALA A 75 7.00 -1.95 -2.79
CA ALA A 75 6.76 -2.44 -4.14
C ALA A 75 5.93 -1.45 -4.97
N PHE A 76 5.99 -1.59 -6.28
CA PHE A 76 5.08 -0.85 -7.16
C PHE A 76 3.72 -1.54 -7.22
N TRP A 77 2.64 -0.76 -7.39
CA TRP A 77 1.28 -1.30 -7.50
C TRP A 77 1.12 -2.41 -8.55
N PRO A 78 1.72 -2.34 -9.76
CA PRO A 78 1.61 -3.42 -10.75
C PRO A 78 2.22 -4.76 -10.31
N GLU A 79 3.09 -4.76 -9.29
CA GLU A 79 3.70 -5.97 -8.75
C GLU A 79 2.82 -6.67 -7.71
N LEU A 80 1.68 -6.07 -7.35
CA LEU A 80 0.74 -6.67 -6.41
C LEU A 80 0.27 -8.05 -6.92
N PRO A 81 0.40 -9.12 -6.11
CA PRO A 81 -0.05 -10.46 -6.49
C PRO A 81 -1.54 -10.50 -6.84
N SER A 82 -1.90 -11.28 -7.85
CA SER A 82 -3.27 -11.38 -8.36
C SER A 82 -4.26 -11.99 -7.35
N GLU A 83 -3.78 -12.71 -6.33
CA GLU A 83 -4.58 -13.22 -5.20
C GLU A 83 -5.28 -12.11 -4.39
N TYR A 84 -4.71 -10.89 -4.37
CA TYR A 84 -5.32 -9.71 -3.78
C TYR A 84 -6.31 -9.00 -4.71
N GLY A 85 -6.44 -9.48 -5.93
CA GLY A 85 -7.27 -8.92 -6.99
C GLY A 85 -6.52 -7.92 -7.89
N PRO A 86 -7.24 -7.28 -8.83
CA PRO A 86 -6.63 -6.38 -9.80
C PRO A 86 -6.00 -5.15 -9.13
N TRP A 87 -4.69 -4.95 -9.31
CA TRP A 87 -3.95 -3.87 -8.66
C TRP A 87 -4.55 -2.48 -8.87
N ARG A 88 -5.12 -2.21 -10.07
CA ARG A 88 -5.77 -0.93 -10.37
C ARG A 88 -6.96 -0.67 -9.46
N THR A 89 -7.77 -1.70 -9.21
CA THR A 89 -8.93 -1.64 -8.32
C THR A 89 -8.51 -1.40 -6.88
N VAL A 90 -7.46 -2.10 -6.43
CA VAL A 90 -6.87 -1.90 -5.09
C VAL A 90 -6.34 -0.47 -4.96
N TYR A 91 -5.57 0.02 -5.93
CA TYR A 91 -5.00 1.36 -5.93
C TYR A 91 -6.08 2.46 -5.88
N VAL A 92 -7.11 2.38 -6.73
CA VAL A 92 -8.21 3.37 -6.72
C VAL A 92 -8.92 3.39 -5.36
N ARG A 93 -9.16 2.22 -4.77
CA ARG A 93 -9.76 2.11 -3.43
C ARG A 93 -8.83 2.64 -2.34
N TYR A 94 -7.52 2.40 -2.45
CA TYR A 94 -6.49 2.99 -1.60
C TYR A 94 -6.53 4.51 -1.61
N ILE A 95 -6.57 5.13 -2.80
CA ILE A 95 -6.66 6.59 -2.94
C ILE A 95 -7.95 7.13 -2.31
N ARG A 96 -9.07 6.44 -2.46
CA ARG A 96 -10.32 6.84 -1.80
C ARG A 96 -10.17 6.86 -0.28
N TRP A 97 -9.55 5.84 0.30
CA TRP A 97 -9.28 5.78 1.75
C TRP A 97 -8.26 6.82 2.20
N TYR A 98 -7.26 7.11 1.37
CA TYR A 98 -6.28 8.17 1.61
C TYR A 98 -6.95 9.52 1.74
N LYS A 99 -7.81 9.88 0.77
CA LYS A 99 -8.57 11.15 0.81
C LYS A 99 -9.53 11.26 1.99
N MET A 100 -9.98 10.13 2.53
CA MET A 100 -10.82 10.07 3.73
C MET A 100 -10.01 10.11 5.04
N GLY A 101 -8.68 10.09 4.99
CA GLY A 101 -7.81 10.00 6.17
C GLY A 101 -7.85 8.64 6.87
N ALA A 102 -8.47 7.61 6.28
CA ALA A 102 -8.69 6.31 6.92
C ALA A 102 -7.38 5.57 7.22
N TRP A 103 -6.34 5.76 6.39
CA TRP A 103 -5.05 5.11 6.58
C TRP A 103 -4.29 5.57 7.83
N LYS A 104 -4.55 6.79 8.30
CA LYS A 104 -4.02 7.26 9.58
C LYS A 104 -4.55 6.38 10.72
N SER A 105 -5.86 6.14 10.76
CA SER A 105 -6.48 5.26 11.75
C SER A 105 -5.97 3.82 11.66
N VAL A 106 -5.77 3.29 10.44
CA VAL A 106 -5.20 1.95 10.24
C VAL A 106 -3.79 1.86 10.82
N ARG A 107 -2.93 2.82 10.47
CA ARG A 107 -1.55 2.89 10.96
C ARG A 107 -1.50 2.98 12.49
N ASP A 108 -2.28 3.89 13.05
CA ASP A 108 -2.28 4.15 14.49
C ASP A 108 -2.82 2.94 15.27
N SER A 109 -3.76 2.17 14.69
CA SER A 109 -4.31 0.94 15.30
C SER A 109 -3.32 -0.24 15.40
N LEU A 110 -2.32 -0.27 14.50
CA LEU A 110 -1.26 -1.29 14.50
C LEU A 110 -0.22 -1.03 15.60
N GLY A 111 0.02 0.26 15.91
CA GLY A 111 0.97 0.73 16.90
C GLY A 111 2.30 1.18 16.26
N GLU A 112 2.93 2.23 16.82
CA GLU A 112 4.12 2.86 16.24
C GLU A 112 5.35 1.92 16.11
N GLY A 113 5.43 0.91 16.99
CA GLY A 113 6.46 -0.12 16.96
C GLY A 113 6.27 -1.20 15.89
N ASP A 114 5.10 -1.28 15.24
CA ASP A 114 4.82 -2.32 14.25
C ASP A 114 5.45 -1.98 12.89
N ALA A 115 6.11 -2.97 12.28
CA ALA A 115 6.75 -2.81 10.97
C ALA A 115 5.74 -2.41 9.87
N LYS A 116 4.49 -2.93 9.91
CA LYS A 116 3.42 -2.58 8.98
C LYS A 116 3.00 -1.12 9.14
N ALA A 117 2.95 -0.63 10.38
CA ALA A 117 2.61 0.77 10.65
C ALA A 117 3.67 1.71 10.07
N ARG A 118 4.96 1.43 10.30
CA ARG A 118 6.07 2.20 9.72
C ARG A 118 6.05 2.17 8.19
N ALA A 119 5.90 0.98 7.61
CA ALA A 119 5.83 0.80 6.16
C ALA A 119 4.65 1.57 5.55
N LEU A 120 3.46 1.48 6.17
CA LEU A 120 2.29 2.23 5.74
C LEU A 120 2.56 3.75 5.83
N GLY A 121 3.22 4.22 6.89
CA GLY A 121 3.66 5.61 7.02
C GLY A 121 4.45 6.11 5.81
N LYS A 122 5.50 5.38 5.40
CA LYS A 122 6.30 5.69 4.22
C LYS A 122 5.47 5.74 2.94
N LEU A 123 4.55 4.78 2.75
CA LEU A 123 3.67 4.74 1.58
C LEU A 123 2.73 5.96 1.53
N LEU A 124 2.24 6.43 2.69
CA LEU A 124 1.40 7.62 2.78
C LEU A 124 2.18 8.90 2.47
N GLU A 125 3.39 9.04 3.02
CA GLU A 125 4.29 10.16 2.74
C GLU A 125 4.64 10.24 1.25
N HIS A 126 4.92 9.10 0.62
CA HIS A 126 5.10 9.02 -0.81
C HIS A 126 3.85 9.52 -1.56
N GLN A 127 2.67 9.07 -1.15
CA GLN A 127 1.44 9.48 -1.82
C GLN A 127 1.21 10.98 -1.72
N LEU A 128 1.54 11.59 -0.57
CA LEU A 128 1.51 13.05 -0.41
C LEU A 128 2.47 13.74 -1.38
N TYR A 129 3.71 13.27 -1.47
CA TYR A 129 4.71 13.80 -2.42
C TYR A 129 4.19 13.76 -3.87
N ILE A 130 3.54 12.68 -4.29
CA ILE A 130 2.96 12.58 -5.65
C ILE A 130 1.88 13.65 -5.87
N GLN A 131 1.00 13.87 -4.89
CA GLN A 131 -0.07 14.87 -5.02
C GLN A 131 0.53 16.29 -5.14
N ASN A 132 1.39 16.66 -4.20
CA ASN A 132 2.04 17.98 -4.19
C ASN A 132 2.85 18.21 -5.48
N LYS A 133 3.52 17.18 -6.00
CA LYS A 133 4.27 17.28 -7.26
C LYS A 133 3.38 17.52 -8.48
N ARG A 134 2.13 17.02 -8.47
CA ARG A 134 1.16 17.30 -9.54
C ARG A 134 0.69 18.74 -9.46
N GLU A 135 0.32 19.19 -8.26
CA GLU A 135 -0.10 20.57 -7.99
C GLU A 135 0.99 21.58 -8.42
N LEU A 136 2.26 21.35 -8.06
CA LEU A 136 3.38 22.21 -8.49
C LEU A 136 3.57 22.30 -10.01
N ARG A 137 3.17 21.27 -10.78
CA ARG A 137 3.24 21.29 -12.25
C ARG A 137 2.08 22.09 -12.83
N GLU A 138 0.91 21.99 -12.23
CA GLU A 138 -0.29 22.72 -12.62
C GLU A 138 -0.10 24.23 -12.38
N GLU A 139 0.45 24.63 -11.22
CA GLU A 139 0.77 26.02 -10.91
C GLU A 139 1.77 26.66 -11.89
N ARG A 140 2.81 25.91 -12.29
CA ARG A 140 3.80 26.38 -13.28
C ARG A 140 3.22 26.55 -14.67
N GLY A 141 2.28 25.69 -15.05
CA GLY A 141 1.58 25.80 -16.33
C GLY A 141 0.50 26.88 -16.35
N ALA A 142 -0.04 27.27 -15.20
CA ALA A 142 -1.08 28.31 -15.08
C ALA A 142 -0.51 29.74 -15.04
N ASN A 143 0.76 29.90 -14.66
CA ASN A 143 1.47 31.18 -14.56
C ASN A 143 2.27 31.56 -15.83
N GLN A 144 2.10 30.82 -16.93
CA GLN A 144 2.82 31.02 -18.19
C GLN A 144 1.82 31.29 -19.31
#